data_AF-A0A8F4FMG3-F1
#
_entry.id   AF-A0A8F4FMG3-F1
#
_cell.length_a   1.000
_cell.length_b   1.000
_cell.length_c   1.000
_cell.angle_alpha   90.00
_cell.angle_beta   90.00
_cell.angle_gamma   90.00
#
_symmetry.space_group_name_H-M   'P 1'
#
loop_
_entity.id
_entity.type
_entity.pdbx_description
1 polymer ?
#
loop_
_entity_poly.entity_id
_entity_poly.type
_entity_poly.pdbx_seq_one_letter_code
_entity_poly.pdbx_strand_id
1 'polypeptide(L)'
;MPEPSPVPMPPVRPGPGPGPVPMPHSTPPLGPPPTEPVFPYAEARAAIRAIDALLDDLHRASTQHRHLTGELILGGTFSGTARGRFEDRVIEAGQEVAPGCTAALQVDRDWLVHAIAAADLRQHQYETDLARWKAKRDAPEPVVAA
;
A
#
# COMPACT_ATOMS: atom_id res chain seq x y z
N MET A 1 -57.66 -18.12 75.75
CA MET A 1 -57.12 -17.16 74.75
C MET A 1 -55.68 -17.56 74.47
N PRO A 2 -55.27 -17.85 73.23
CA PRO A 2 -53.88 -18.19 72.93
C PRO A 2 -53.00 -16.92 72.98
N GLU A 3 -51.80 -17.05 73.54
CA GLU A 3 -50.80 -15.98 73.70
C GLU A 3 -50.28 -15.43 72.35
N PRO A 4 -49.86 -14.15 72.29
CA PRO A 4 -49.26 -13.60 71.08
C PRO A 4 -47.85 -14.17 70.87
N SER A 5 -47.64 -14.73 69.67
CA SER A 5 -46.37 -15.25 69.19
C SER A 5 -45.29 -14.16 69.15
N PRO A 6 -44.02 -14.42 69.54
CA PRO A 6 -42.97 -13.42 69.55
C PRO A 6 -42.59 -13.02 68.13
N VAL A 7 -42.50 -11.71 67.89
CA VAL A 7 -42.05 -11.14 66.62
C VAL A 7 -40.55 -11.35 66.48
N PRO A 8 -40.04 -11.94 65.38
CA PRO A 8 -38.61 -12.08 65.15
C PRO A 8 -37.96 -10.70 64.96
N MET A 9 -36.90 -10.42 65.70
CA MET A 9 -36.05 -9.26 65.42
C MET A 9 -35.30 -9.46 64.08
N PRO A 10 -35.19 -8.42 63.24
CA PRO A 10 -34.40 -8.49 62.02
C PRO A 10 -32.90 -8.62 62.35
N PRO A 11 -32.13 -9.35 61.53
CA PRO A 11 -30.70 -9.51 61.75
C PRO A 11 -29.97 -8.17 61.63
N VAL A 12 -29.10 -7.89 62.60
CA VAL A 12 -28.19 -6.75 62.59
C VAL A 12 -27.24 -6.91 61.40
N ARG A 13 -27.21 -5.94 60.49
CA ARG A 13 -26.26 -5.95 59.35
C ARG A 13 -24.82 -5.95 59.89
N PRO A 14 -23.92 -6.80 59.36
CA PRO A 14 -22.49 -6.67 59.62
C PRO A 14 -22.04 -5.27 59.18
N GLY A 15 -21.25 -4.59 60.01
CA GLY A 15 -20.61 -3.33 59.64
C GLY A 15 -19.73 -3.48 58.39
N PRO A 16 -19.32 -2.36 57.78
CA PRO A 16 -18.48 -2.41 56.59
C PRO A 16 -17.15 -3.09 56.94
N GLY A 17 -16.97 -4.31 56.44
CA GLY A 17 -15.68 -4.98 56.47
C GLY A 17 -14.65 -4.13 55.71
N PRO A 18 -13.36 -4.26 56.03
CA PRO A 18 -12.31 -3.59 55.27
C PRO A 18 -12.48 -3.95 53.80
N GLY A 19 -12.64 -2.92 52.95
CA GLY A 19 -12.75 -3.09 51.51
C GLY A 19 -11.58 -3.90 50.96
N PRO A 20 -11.75 -4.59 49.83
CA PRO A 20 -10.68 -5.38 49.23
C PRO A 20 -9.45 -4.49 49.03
N VAL A 21 -8.31 -4.96 49.54
CA VAL A 21 -7.01 -4.34 49.29
C VAL A 21 -6.82 -4.25 47.76
N PRO A 22 -6.47 -3.07 47.20
CA PRO A 22 -6.20 -2.97 45.77
C PRO A 22 -5.10 -3.96 45.41
N MET A 23 -5.40 -4.94 44.55
CA MET A 23 -4.38 -5.84 44.04
C MET A 23 -3.40 -5.02 43.18
N PRO A 24 -2.08 -5.25 43.30
CA PRO A 24 -1.10 -4.56 42.48
C PRO A 24 -1.44 -4.80 41.01
N HIS A 25 -1.66 -3.70 40.28
CA HIS A 25 -1.88 -3.75 38.85
C HIS A 25 -0.61 -4.31 38.19
N SER A 26 -0.63 -5.59 37.84
CA SER A 26 0.44 -6.19 37.05
C SER A 26 0.52 -5.44 35.73
N THR A 27 1.69 -4.91 35.42
CA THR A 27 1.93 -4.25 34.13
C THR A 27 1.62 -5.27 33.03
N PRO A 28 0.72 -4.97 32.08
CA PRO A 28 0.34 -5.94 31.06
C PRO A 28 1.58 -6.41 30.29
N PRO A 29 1.67 -7.71 29.95
CA PRO A 29 2.85 -8.27 29.29
C PRO A 29 3.10 -7.56 27.96
N LEU A 30 4.38 -7.26 27.69
CA LEU A 30 4.78 -6.68 26.42
C LEU A 30 4.44 -7.67 25.30
N GLY A 31 3.66 -7.23 24.30
CA GLY A 31 3.37 -8.03 23.11
C GLY A 31 4.63 -8.35 22.29
N PRO A 32 4.53 -9.23 21.28
CA PRO A 32 5.66 -9.55 20.40
C PRO A 32 6.16 -8.30 19.64
N PRO A 33 7.42 -8.29 19.18
CA PRO A 33 7.93 -7.22 18.33
C PRO A 33 7.14 -7.16 17.01
N PRO A 34 7.06 -5.98 16.37
CA PRO A 34 6.46 -5.87 15.05
C PRO A 34 7.22 -6.72 14.03
N THR A 35 6.52 -7.20 13.00
CA THR A 35 7.10 -8.00 11.90
C THR A 35 7.54 -7.08 10.77
N GLU A 36 8.75 -7.29 10.26
CA GLU A 36 9.31 -6.50 9.17
C GLU A 36 8.54 -6.73 7.85
N PRO A 37 8.15 -5.67 7.11
CA PRO A 37 7.52 -5.84 5.81
C PRO A 37 8.57 -6.22 4.76
N VAL A 38 8.24 -7.22 3.93
CA VAL A 38 9.09 -7.64 2.80
C VAL A 38 8.52 -7.09 1.51
N PHE A 39 9.33 -6.36 0.74
CA PHE A 39 8.97 -5.86 -0.59
C PHE A 39 10.12 -6.06 -1.60
N PRO A 40 9.84 -6.59 -2.81
CA PRO A 40 10.85 -6.88 -3.82
C PRO A 40 11.29 -5.61 -4.58
N TYR A 41 12.07 -4.75 -3.92
CA TYR A 41 12.50 -3.46 -4.47
C TYR A 41 13.34 -3.58 -5.74
N ALA A 42 14.22 -4.57 -5.81
CA ALA A 42 15.13 -4.74 -6.94
C ALA A 42 14.36 -5.07 -8.21
N GLU A 43 13.40 -5.98 -8.11
CA GLU A 43 12.53 -6.45 -9.16
C GLU A 43 11.58 -5.32 -9.62
N ALA A 44 10.96 -4.60 -8.68
CA ALA A 44 10.08 -3.47 -9.02
C ALA A 44 10.83 -2.37 -9.79
N ARG A 45 12.05 -2.02 -9.36
CA ARG A 45 12.88 -1.02 -10.07
C ARG A 45 13.38 -1.54 -11.42
N ALA A 46 13.68 -2.83 -11.54
CA ALA A 46 14.05 -3.44 -12.81
C ALA A 46 12.88 -3.40 -13.81
N ALA A 47 11.66 -3.69 -13.35
CA ALA A 47 10.45 -3.62 -14.16
C ALA A 47 10.18 -2.19 -14.66
N ILE A 48 10.32 -1.16 -13.80
CA ILE A 48 10.18 0.25 -14.22
C ILE A 48 11.16 0.59 -15.35
N ARG A 49 12.45 0.23 -15.20
CA ARG A 49 13.45 0.47 -16.25
C ARG A 49 13.13 -0.25 -17.56
N ALA A 50 12.59 -1.47 -17.48
CA ALA A 50 12.17 -2.22 -18.65
C ALA A 50 10.99 -1.55 -19.36
N ILE A 51 10.01 -1.03 -18.61
CA ILE A 51 8.89 -0.28 -19.17
C ILE A 51 9.36 1.03 -19.81
N ASP A 52 10.25 1.78 -19.15
CA ASP A 52 10.82 3.01 -19.71
C ASP A 52 11.52 2.73 -21.05
N ALA A 53 12.31 1.65 -21.13
CA ALA A 53 12.97 1.24 -22.38
C ALA A 53 11.97 0.85 -23.49
N LEU A 54 10.88 0.16 -23.15
CA LEU A 54 9.84 -0.19 -24.11
C LEU A 54 9.09 1.04 -24.64
N LEU A 55 8.84 2.04 -23.79
CA LEU A 55 8.23 3.31 -24.19
C LEU A 55 9.13 4.06 -25.17
N ASP A 56 10.44 4.10 -24.91
CA ASP A 56 11.42 4.70 -25.82
C ASP A 56 11.51 3.95 -27.16
N ASP A 57 11.47 2.62 -27.14
CA ASP A 57 11.47 1.79 -28.34
C ASP A 57 10.20 2.01 -29.19
N LEU A 58 9.03 2.08 -28.56
CA LEU A 58 7.77 2.40 -29.23
C LEU A 58 7.82 3.79 -29.87
N HIS A 59 8.37 4.78 -29.17
CA HIS A 59 8.53 6.14 -29.69
C HIS A 59 9.45 6.17 -30.92
N ARG A 60 10.59 5.47 -30.86
CA ARG A 60 11.52 5.35 -31.99
C ARG A 60 10.88 4.64 -33.18
N ALA A 61 10.22 3.52 -32.96
CA ALA A 61 9.52 2.77 -34.01
C ALA A 61 8.41 3.60 -34.68
N SER A 62 7.61 4.32 -33.89
CA SER A 62 6.57 5.24 -34.39
C SER A 62 7.15 6.37 -35.25
N THR A 63 8.29 6.91 -34.85
CA THR A 63 8.98 7.99 -35.58
C THR A 63 9.57 7.47 -36.89
N GLN A 64 10.24 6.32 -36.86
CA GLN A 64 10.77 5.67 -38.05
C GLN A 64 9.66 5.28 -39.04
N HIS A 65 8.54 4.75 -38.53
CA HIS A 65 7.37 4.45 -39.35
C HIS A 65 6.85 5.70 -40.06
N ARG A 66 6.63 6.81 -39.33
CA ARG A 66 6.20 8.09 -39.92
C ARG A 66 7.17 8.61 -40.97
N HIS A 67 8.47 8.51 -40.72
CA HIS A 67 9.49 8.92 -41.68
C HIS A 67 9.42 8.09 -42.98
N LEU A 68 9.40 6.76 -42.87
CA LEU A 68 9.30 5.85 -44.02
C LEU A 68 7.99 6.05 -44.79
N THR A 69 6.87 6.24 -44.11
CA THR A 69 5.59 6.59 -44.74
C THR A 69 5.71 7.90 -45.53
N GLY A 70 6.33 8.93 -44.96
CA GLY A 70 6.55 10.20 -45.62
C GLY A 70 7.38 10.07 -46.89
N GLU A 71 8.49 9.32 -46.82
CA GLU A 71 9.34 9.02 -47.98
C GLU A 71 8.57 8.26 -49.08
N LEU A 72 7.77 7.26 -48.71
CA LEU A 72 6.98 6.47 -49.66
C LEU A 72 5.87 7.29 -50.35
N ILE A 73 5.30 8.26 -49.63
CA ILE A 73 4.28 9.18 -50.16
C ILE A 73 4.91 10.20 -51.11
N LEU A 74 6.02 10.82 -50.70
CA LEU A 74 6.70 11.87 -51.46
C LEU A 74 7.49 11.33 -52.66
N GLY A 75 7.98 10.09 -52.57
CA GLY A 75 8.74 9.42 -53.62
C GLY A 75 7.92 9.05 -54.86
N GLY A 76 6.61 9.33 -54.90
CA GLY A 76 5.77 9.11 -56.07
C GLY A 76 5.48 7.64 -56.38
N THR A 77 5.75 6.74 -55.43
CA THR A 77 5.60 5.28 -55.56
C THR A 77 4.15 4.81 -55.75
N PHE A 78 3.17 5.66 -55.45
CA PHE A 78 1.75 5.32 -55.49
C PHE A 78 0.98 6.16 -56.51
N SER A 79 0.02 5.53 -57.21
CA SER A 79 -1.04 6.26 -57.93
C SER A 79 -1.96 6.99 -56.95
N GLY A 80 -2.67 8.03 -57.40
CA GLY A 80 -3.44 8.91 -56.52
C GLY A 80 -4.44 8.20 -55.58
N THR A 81 -5.11 7.14 -56.05
CA THR A 81 -6.03 6.33 -55.22
C THR A 81 -5.32 5.35 -54.30
N ALA A 82 -4.17 4.80 -54.71
CA ALA A 82 -3.35 3.94 -53.86
C ALA A 82 -2.69 4.73 -52.73
N ARG A 83 -2.29 5.98 -53.00
CA ARG A 83 -1.74 6.93 -52.02
C ARG A 83 -2.76 7.24 -50.93
N GLY A 84 -3.99 7.61 -51.28
CA GLY A 84 -5.04 7.92 -50.31
C GLY A 84 -5.34 6.74 -49.37
N ARG A 85 -5.52 5.53 -49.93
CA ARG A 85 -5.75 4.33 -49.10
C ARG A 85 -4.57 3.97 -48.19
N PHE A 86 -3.35 4.25 -48.64
CA PHE A 86 -2.15 4.02 -47.83
C PHE A 86 -2.05 5.04 -46.69
N GLU A 87 -2.29 6.32 -46.97
CA GLU A 87 -2.37 7.39 -45.97
C GLU A 87 -3.43 7.08 -44.90
N ASP A 88 -4.64 6.68 -45.29
CA ASP A 88 -5.73 6.34 -44.38
C ASP A 88 -5.32 5.19 -43.43
N ARG A 89 -4.74 4.11 -43.97
CA ARG A 89 -4.31 2.96 -43.15
C ARG A 89 -3.18 3.30 -42.19
N VAL A 90 -2.23 4.15 -42.60
CA VAL A 90 -1.14 4.58 -41.71
C VAL A 90 -1.67 5.47 -40.59
N ILE A 91 -2.62 6.36 -40.89
CA ILE A 91 -3.29 7.20 -39.90
C ILE A 91 -4.07 6.31 -38.91
N GLU A 92 -4.88 5.38 -39.40
CA GLU A 92 -5.68 4.45 -38.59
C GLU A 92 -4.78 3.60 -37.67
N ALA A 93 -3.76 2.93 -38.23
CA ALA A 93 -2.83 2.13 -37.44
C ALA A 93 -2.02 2.98 -36.42
N GLY A 94 -1.66 4.20 -36.79
CA GLY A 94 -0.94 5.14 -35.93
C GLY A 94 -1.80 5.72 -34.80
N GLN A 95 -3.12 5.85 -34.99
CA GLN A 95 -4.07 6.37 -34.01
C GLN A 95 -4.56 5.30 -33.02
N GLU A 96 -4.66 4.04 -33.44
CA GLU A 96 -5.20 2.99 -32.57
C GLU A 96 -4.13 2.26 -31.75
N VAL A 97 -3.03 1.85 -32.36
CA VAL A 97 -2.10 0.90 -31.73
C VAL A 97 -1.10 1.61 -30.81
N ALA A 98 -0.51 2.71 -31.28
CA ALA A 98 0.56 3.40 -30.54
C ALA A 98 0.05 4.06 -29.23
N PRO A 99 -1.08 4.79 -29.21
CA PRO A 99 -1.58 5.39 -27.98
C PRO A 99 -2.07 4.35 -26.97
N GLY A 100 -2.74 3.28 -27.42
CA GLY A 100 -3.22 2.21 -26.55
C GLY A 100 -2.11 1.46 -25.83
N CYS A 101 -1.05 1.08 -26.56
CA CYS A 101 0.11 0.39 -25.97
C CYS A 101 0.89 1.31 -25.02
N THR A 102 1.08 2.58 -25.39
CA THR A 102 1.78 3.56 -24.55
C THR A 102 1.02 3.79 -23.25
N ALA A 103 -0.31 3.98 -23.32
CA ALA A 103 -1.14 4.20 -22.14
C ALA A 103 -1.13 3.01 -21.18
N ALA A 104 -1.20 1.77 -21.70
CA ALA A 104 -1.14 0.57 -20.87
C ALA A 104 0.20 0.45 -20.12
N LEU A 105 1.32 0.62 -20.83
CA LEU A 105 2.65 0.60 -20.23
C LEU A 105 2.82 1.71 -19.17
N GLN A 106 2.25 2.89 -19.42
CA GLN A 106 2.34 4.01 -18.50
C GLN A 106 1.54 3.76 -17.21
N VAL A 107 0.37 3.12 -17.31
CA VAL A 107 -0.40 2.68 -16.13
C VAL A 107 0.39 1.67 -15.29
N ASP A 108 1.00 0.67 -15.93
CA ASP A 108 1.81 -0.35 -15.22
C ASP A 108 3.01 0.28 -14.51
N ARG A 109 3.69 1.21 -15.18
CA ARG A 109 4.78 1.99 -14.60
C ARG A 109 4.34 2.76 -13.38
N ASP A 110 3.25 3.51 -13.50
CA ASP A 110 2.74 4.34 -12.40
C ASP A 110 2.30 3.47 -11.23
N TRP A 111 1.67 2.32 -11.49
CA TRP A 111 1.32 1.36 -10.45
C TRP A 111 2.54 0.87 -9.68
N LEU A 112 3.65 0.53 -10.36
CA LEU A 112 4.90 0.12 -9.71
C LEU A 112 5.53 1.23 -8.86
N VAL A 113 5.47 2.48 -9.33
CA VAL A 113 5.94 3.64 -8.55
C VAL A 113 5.13 3.80 -7.28
N HIS A 114 3.80 3.70 -7.36
CA HIS A 114 2.93 3.78 -6.18
C HIS A 114 3.14 2.60 -5.23
N ALA A 115 3.39 1.39 -5.75
CA ALA A 115 3.67 0.21 -4.93
C ALA A 115 4.97 0.39 -4.11
N ILE A 116 6.02 0.95 -4.71
CA ILE A 116 7.27 1.29 -4.02
C ILE A 116 7.01 2.32 -2.91
N ALA A 117 6.30 3.41 -3.22
CA ALA A 117 6.00 4.44 -2.22
C ALA A 117 5.17 3.89 -1.04
N ALA A 118 4.22 3.00 -1.31
CA ALA A 118 3.43 2.34 -0.28
C ALA A 118 4.25 1.33 0.55
N ALA A 119 5.26 0.70 -0.04
CA ALA A 119 6.21 -0.14 0.69
C ALA A 119 7.11 0.69 1.61
N ASP A 120 7.63 1.82 1.12
CA ASP A 120 8.46 2.76 1.90
C ASP A 120 7.69 3.31 3.11
N LEU A 121 6.43 3.67 2.94
CA LEU A 121 5.58 4.11 4.04
C LEU A 121 5.41 3.02 5.11
N ARG A 122 5.17 1.77 4.69
CA ARG A 122 5.03 0.62 5.60
C ARG A 122 6.33 0.32 6.33
N GLN A 123 7.48 0.44 5.66
CA GLN A 123 8.79 0.28 6.29
C GLN A 123 9.02 1.34 7.37
N HIS A 124 8.71 2.61 7.08
CA HIS A 124 8.84 3.68 8.06
C HIS A 124 7.93 3.47 9.28
N GLN A 125 6.71 2.99 9.05
CA GLN A 125 5.78 2.66 10.14
C GLN A 125 6.29 1.49 10.99
N TYR A 126 6.84 0.45 10.35
CA TYR A 126 7.51 -0.65 11.04
C TYR A 126 8.65 -0.16 11.94
N GLU A 127 9.54 0.69 11.42
CA GLU A 127 10.67 1.25 12.18
C GLU A 127 10.19 2.06 13.39
N THR A 128 9.14 2.85 13.21
CA THR A 128 8.52 3.65 14.27
C THR A 128 7.93 2.75 15.36
N ASP A 129 7.17 1.71 14.98
CA ASP A 129 6.56 0.79 15.93
C ASP A 129 7.62 -0.06 16.64
N LEU A 130 8.69 -0.43 15.95
CA LEU A 130 9.83 -1.13 16.54
C LEU A 130 10.54 -0.26 17.59
N ALA A 131 10.76 1.02 17.29
CA ALA A 131 11.35 1.95 18.24
C ALA A 131 10.47 2.11 19.49
N ARG A 132 9.15 2.27 19.33
CA ARG A 132 8.21 2.33 20.46
C ARG A 132 8.22 1.04 21.27
N TRP A 133 8.25 -0.11 20.62
CA TRP A 133 8.31 -1.41 21.28
C TRP A 133 9.60 -1.56 22.11
N LYS A 134 10.77 -1.22 21.53
CA LYS A 134 12.06 -1.23 22.23
C LYS A 134 12.04 -0.31 23.46
N ALA A 135 11.52 0.91 23.31
CA ALA A 135 11.40 1.86 24.42
C ALA A 135 10.53 1.33 25.58
N LYS A 136 9.44 0.61 25.28
CA LYS A 136 8.60 -0.03 26.31
C LYS A 136 9.29 -1.22 26.96
N ARG A 137 10.05 -2.02 26.20
CA ARG A 137 10.81 -3.16 26.72
C ARG A 137 11.92 -2.72 27.67
N ASP A 138 12.61 -1.64 27.31
CA ASP A 138 13.79 -1.17 28.04
C ASP A 138 13.43 -0.15 29.14
N ALA A 139 12.14 0.16 29.33
CA ALA A 139 11.68 1.07 30.38
C ALA A 139 11.93 0.44 31.77
N PRO A 140 12.58 1.17 32.71
CA PRO A 140 12.77 0.67 34.06
C PRO A 140 11.40 0.44 34.73
N GLU A 141 11.28 -0.66 35.49
CA GLU A 141 10.08 -0.90 36.29
C GLU A 141 9.80 0.32 37.19
N PRO A 142 8.56 0.79 37.29
CA PRO A 142 8.23 1.88 38.18
C PRO A 142 8.54 1.41 39.61
N VAL A 143 9.59 1.97 40.20
CA VAL A 143 9.92 1.77 41.61
C VAL A 143 8.73 2.31 42.40
N VAL A 144 7.90 1.42 42.92
CA VAL A 144 6.81 1.79 43.82
C VAL A 144 7.48 2.30 45.09
N ALA A 145 7.49 3.62 45.28
CA ALA A 145 7.95 4.23 46.52
C ALA A 145 7.03 3.75 47.66
N ALA A 146 7.60 2.93 48.56
CA ALA A 146 6.95 2.40 49.75
C ALA A 146 6.79 3.47 50.83
#